data_AF-A0A969SX74-F1
#
_entry.id   AF-A0A969SX74-F1
#
_cell.length_a   1.000
_cell.length_b   1.000
_cell.length_c   1.000
_cell.angle_alpha   90.00
_cell.angle_beta   90.00
_cell.angle_gamma   90.00
#
_symmetry.space_group_name_H-M   'P 1'
#
loop_
_entity.id
_entity.type
_entity.pdbx_description
1 polymer ?
#
loop_
_entity_poly.entity_id
_entity_poly.type
_entity_poly.pdbx_seq_one_letter_code
_entity_poly.pdbx_strand_id
1 'polypeptide(L)'
;MRQTVLFLSRFWISLWTVITISFLSLLIFNAPNVPNTAPFVSISIAAGNGSTLYLPNRIFDCAETDQEFQCQTKIQNRLLNLTLTKGSNYKYDLSNCRALYDKQPIGCQETGQTYAPILAKMYEVTDLKLTPQELQAVQQKYWGINTLIQLGELRLMWISMGLSLAAGLGAAFLAWLHPGKFSKAVASLACGFGMYQFAWSLLGRVQYDVVTPYGITPDNWDWVVNGGAIGIGIGTIFVTAFLLWRSSNRFIRILISVITSIGIFSLCWLSLIWIFNSLSSLFNSTEILFPNEYLTTWFLPAISFVFAIITAILLCLRTHESLKKFLCLVNGIGVVALATNFFVLVLLGLGYAD
;
A
#
# COMPACT_ATOMS: atom_id res chain seq x y z
N MET A 1 -31.18 23.59 3.81
CA MET A 1 -30.34 22.70 2.97
C MET A 1 -28.83 22.94 3.15
N ARG A 2 -28.31 24.18 3.06
CA ARG A 2 -26.86 24.45 3.16
C ARG A 2 -26.20 23.98 4.47
N GLN A 3 -26.86 24.16 5.61
CA GLN A 3 -26.36 23.71 6.92
C GLN A 3 -26.33 22.18 7.05
N THR A 4 -27.34 21.48 6.55
CA THR A 4 -27.40 20.00 6.55
C THR A 4 -26.27 19.40 5.71
N VAL A 5 -25.99 19.96 4.53
CA VAL A 5 -24.90 19.52 3.66
C VAL A 5 -23.54 19.77 4.32
N LEU A 6 -23.34 20.93 4.96
CA LEU A 6 -22.12 21.23 5.70
C LEU A 6 -21.91 20.28 6.88
N PHE A 7 -22.97 20.00 7.65
CA PHE A 7 -22.92 19.04 8.75
C PHE A 7 -22.54 17.64 8.26
N LEU A 8 -23.23 17.12 7.23
CA LEU A 8 -22.94 15.80 6.66
C LEU A 8 -21.49 15.73 6.17
N SER A 9 -21.01 16.76 5.48
CA SER A 9 -19.65 16.77 4.94
C SER A 9 -18.59 16.73 6.05
N ARG A 10 -18.76 17.50 7.13
CA ARG A 10 -17.84 17.51 8.28
C ARG A 10 -17.89 16.19 9.02
N PHE A 11 -19.08 15.64 9.22
CA PHE A 11 -19.26 14.33 9.84
C PHE A 11 -18.52 13.23 9.06
N TRP A 12 -18.69 13.20 7.73
CA TRP A 12 -18.03 12.22 6.86
C TRP A 12 -16.50 12.32 6.90
N ILE A 13 -15.94 13.54 6.86
CA ILE A 13 -14.49 13.75 6.96
C ILE A 13 -13.97 13.28 8.32
N SER A 14 -14.66 13.66 9.41
CA SER A 14 -14.26 13.25 10.76
C SER A 14 -14.33 11.74 10.93
N LEU A 15 -15.39 11.09 10.45
CA LEU A 15 -15.55 9.65 10.50
C LEU A 15 -14.43 8.94 9.72
N TRP A 16 -14.16 9.38 8.49
CA TRP A 16 -13.08 8.83 7.67
C TRP A 16 -11.71 8.99 8.35
N THR A 17 -11.46 10.14 8.97
CA THR A 17 -10.22 10.42 9.70
C THR A 17 -10.06 9.48 10.90
N VAL A 18 -11.12 9.32 11.69
CA VAL A 18 -11.13 8.40 12.85
C VAL A 18 -10.88 6.95 12.41
N ILE A 19 -11.56 6.49 11.36
CA ILE A 19 -11.38 5.13 10.84
C ILE A 19 -9.94 4.93 10.35
N THR A 20 -9.41 5.89 9.58
CA THR A 20 -8.05 5.81 9.01
C THR A 20 -6.98 5.80 10.11
N ILE A 21 -7.08 6.69 11.10
CA ILE A 21 -6.15 6.73 12.23
C ILE A 21 -6.25 5.46 13.07
N SER A 22 -7.46 4.95 13.30
CA SER A 22 -7.67 3.71 14.05
C SER A 22 -7.06 2.51 13.33
N PHE A 23 -7.24 2.44 12.01
CA PHE A 23 -6.65 1.39 11.17
C PHE A 23 -5.12 1.47 11.15
N LEU A 24 -4.55 2.67 10.94
CA LEU A 24 -3.10 2.88 11.01
C LEU A 24 -2.54 2.54 12.39
N SER A 25 -3.22 2.92 13.45
CA SER A 25 -2.83 2.57 14.82
C SER A 25 -2.85 1.05 14.99
N LEU A 26 -3.91 0.37 14.54
CA LEU A 26 -4.00 -1.09 14.59
C LEU A 26 -2.83 -1.77 13.86
N LEU A 27 -2.49 -1.29 12.65
CA LEU A 27 -1.36 -1.78 11.86
C LEU A 27 -0.03 -1.57 12.59
N ILE A 28 0.23 -0.37 13.09
CA ILE A 28 1.49 -0.02 13.76
C ILE A 28 1.63 -0.78 15.09
N PHE A 29 0.58 -0.82 15.92
CA PHE A 29 0.61 -1.49 17.22
C PHE A 29 0.69 -3.01 17.13
N ASN A 30 0.39 -3.60 15.98
CA ASN A 30 0.50 -5.05 15.78
C ASN A 30 1.53 -5.42 14.71
N ALA A 31 2.33 -4.44 14.27
CA ALA A 31 3.29 -4.60 13.21
C ALA A 31 4.24 -5.76 13.55
N PRO A 32 4.44 -6.70 12.61
CA PRO A 32 5.46 -7.73 12.74
C PRO A 32 6.83 -7.14 13.09
N ASN A 33 7.16 -6.00 12.48
CA ASN A 33 8.54 -5.52 12.38
C ASN A 33 8.96 -4.38 13.34
N VAL A 34 8.14 -3.99 14.32
CA VAL A 34 8.43 -2.84 15.21
C VAL A 34 8.50 -3.27 16.68
N PRO A 35 9.59 -3.00 17.44
CA PRO A 35 10.80 -2.23 17.12
C PRO A 35 12.06 -3.07 16.82
N ASN A 36 13.04 -2.36 16.25
CA ASN A 36 14.29 -2.74 15.61
C ASN A 36 15.35 -3.50 16.47
N THR A 37 14.93 -4.24 17.51
CA THR A 37 15.86 -4.99 18.38
C THR A 37 16.21 -6.37 17.84
N ALA A 38 15.29 -7.00 17.11
CA ALA A 38 15.50 -8.32 16.54
C ALA A 38 15.84 -8.25 15.04
N PRO A 39 16.75 -9.11 14.54
CA PRO A 39 17.16 -9.11 13.14
C PRO A 39 16.20 -9.88 12.21
N PHE A 40 14.98 -10.20 12.68
CA PHE A 40 13.95 -10.96 11.97
C PHE A 40 12.57 -10.30 12.13
N VAL A 41 11.65 -10.57 11.21
CA VAL A 41 10.33 -9.91 11.18
C VAL A 41 9.32 -10.60 12.08
N SER A 42 9.16 -11.92 11.97
CA SER A 42 8.24 -12.64 12.84
C SER A 42 8.67 -14.10 12.97
N ILE A 43 8.14 -14.74 14.01
CA ILE A 43 8.32 -16.17 14.21
C ILE A 43 6.96 -16.84 14.18
N SER A 44 6.77 -17.75 13.22
CA SER A 44 5.60 -18.61 13.20
C SER A 44 5.85 -19.85 14.07
N ILE A 45 4.81 -20.32 14.74
CA ILE A 45 4.75 -21.60 15.44
C ILE A 45 3.82 -22.50 14.64
N ALA A 46 4.35 -23.60 14.15
CA ALA A 46 3.55 -24.66 13.55
C ALA A 46 2.80 -25.41 14.67
N ALA A 47 1.51 -25.11 14.86
CA ALA A 47 0.66 -25.97 15.67
C ALA A 47 0.18 -27.11 14.77
N GLY A 48 0.44 -28.37 15.17
CA GLY A 48 0.27 -29.59 14.36
C GLY A 48 -1.11 -29.85 13.72
N ASN A 49 -2.08 -28.94 13.85
CA ASN A 49 -3.38 -28.95 13.18
C ASN A 49 -3.41 -28.06 11.91
N GLY A 50 -2.26 -27.63 11.38
CA GLY A 50 -2.17 -26.74 10.21
C GLY A 50 -2.45 -25.27 10.54
N SER A 51 -2.56 -24.90 11.82
CA SER A 51 -2.66 -23.51 12.25
C SER A 51 -1.29 -22.94 12.56
N THR A 52 -0.90 -21.88 11.83
CA THR A 52 0.32 -21.12 12.10
C THR A 52 0.01 -19.97 13.05
N LEU A 53 0.73 -19.90 14.16
CA LEU A 53 0.63 -18.82 15.13
C LEU A 53 1.85 -17.89 14.97
N TYR A 54 1.63 -16.61 14.76
CA TYR A 54 2.69 -15.62 14.60
C TYR A 54 3.00 -14.90 15.91
N LEU A 55 4.28 -14.81 16.21
CA LEU A 55 4.85 -14.03 17.30
C LEU A 55 5.53 -12.79 16.74
N PRO A 56 5.22 -11.59 17.26
CA PRO A 56 5.85 -10.35 16.82
C PRO A 56 7.30 -10.28 17.31
N ASN A 57 8.19 -9.65 16.55
CA ASN A 57 9.60 -9.57 16.92
C ASN A 57 9.88 -8.84 18.25
N ARG A 58 9.02 -7.88 18.61
CA ARG A 58 9.17 -7.02 19.80
C ARG A 58 9.14 -7.71 21.16
N ILE A 59 8.71 -8.96 21.22
CA ILE A 59 8.70 -9.72 22.48
C ILE A 59 10.06 -10.36 22.76
N PHE A 60 10.97 -10.31 21.78
CA PHE A 60 12.29 -10.88 21.87
C PHE A 60 13.30 -9.81 22.30
N ASP A 61 13.98 -10.09 23.39
CA ASP A 61 15.16 -9.34 23.80
C ASP A 61 16.38 -9.95 23.11
N CYS A 62 17.00 -9.20 22.20
CA CYS A 62 18.12 -9.67 21.40
C CYS A 62 19.42 -8.98 21.79
N ALA A 63 20.47 -9.78 21.97
CA ALA A 63 21.85 -9.34 22.12
C ALA A 63 22.64 -9.69 20.85
N GLU A 64 23.36 -8.70 20.31
CA GLU A 64 24.24 -8.85 19.16
C GLU A 64 25.65 -9.21 19.65
N THR A 65 26.22 -10.32 19.13
CA THR A 65 27.63 -10.70 19.30
C THR A 65 28.35 -10.65 17.95
N ASP A 66 29.67 -10.84 17.91
CA ASP A 66 30.45 -10.73 16.66
C ASP A 66 29.99 -11.72 15.56
N GLN A 67 29.52 -12.90 15.95
CA GLN A 67 29.14 -13.98 15.01
C GLN A 67 27.67 -14.36 15.06
N GLU A 68 26.94 -14.02 16.12
CA GLU A 68 25.58 -14.51 16.36
C GLU A 68 24.66 -13.42 16.94
N PHE A 69 23.37 -13.52 16.65
CA PHE A 69 22.31 -12.86 17.39
C PHE A 69 21.65 -13.85 18.35
N GLN A 70 21.61 -13.49 19.63
CA GLN A 70 20.95 -14.28 20.68
C GLN A 70 19.69 -13.56 21.12
N CYS A 71 18.53 -14.14 20.80
CA CYS A 71 17.22 -13.57 21.09
C CYS A 71 16.47 -14.46 22.08
N GLN A 72 15.88 -13.87 23.10
CA GLN A 72 15.13 -14.62 24.12
C GLN A 72 13.77 -14.01 24.39
N THR A 73 12.78 -14.86 24.66
CA THR A 73 11.45 -14.43 25.10
C THR A 73 10.83 -15.45 26.04
N LYS A 74 9.76 -15.08 26.74
CA LYS A 74 8.99 -15.99 27.61
C LYS A 74 7.60 -16.24 27.04
N ILE A 75 7.30 -17.50 26.75
CA ILE A 75 5.98 -17.98 26.30
C ILE A 75 5.43 -18.90 27.37
N GLN A 76 4.30 -18.52 27.99
CA GLN A 76 3.68 -19.28 29.10
C GLN A 76 4.67 -19.60 30.24
N ASN A 77 5.46 -18.59 30.65
CA ASN A 77 6.52 -18.70 31.66
C ASN A 77 7.69 -19.64 31.33
N ARG A 78 7.73 -20.23 30.13
CA ARG A 78 8.87 -21.01 29.64
C ARG A 78 9.71 -20.15 28.70
N LEU A 79 11.04 -20.31 28.79
CA LEU A 79 11.99 -19.52 28.03
C LEU A 79 12.16 -20.10 26.62
N LEU A 80 11.96 -19.27 25.61
CA LEU A 80 12.31 -19.55 24.21
C LEU A 80 13.57 -18.75 23.88
N ASN A 81 14.67 -19.46 23.62
CA ASN A 81 15.94 -18.88 23.18
C ASN A 81 16.17 -19.23 21.71
N LEU A 82 16.64 -18.24 20.97
CA LEU A 82 16.94 -18.33 19.55
C LEU A 82 18.35 -17.83 19.33
N THR A 83 19.12 -18.60 18.56
CA THR A 83 20.46 -18.24 18.14
C THR A 83 20.50 -18.24 16.62
N LEU A 84 20.87 -17.09 16.05
CA LEU A 84 20.92 -16.86 14.60
C LEU A 84 22.35 -16.50 14.24
N THR A 85 22.94 -17.19 13.26
CA THR A 85 24.32 -16.93 12.84
C THR A 85 24.35 -15.82 11.80
N LYS A 86 25.29 -14.87 11.93
CA LYS A 86 25.49 -13.81 10.93
C LYS A 86 26.12 -14.39 9.66
N GLY A 87 25.55 -14.04 8.51
CA GLY A 87 26.08 -14.32 7.18
C GLY A 87 27.24 -13.39 6.81
N SER A 88 27.95 -13.72 5.73
CA SER A 88 29.18 -13.03 5.32
C SER A 88 28.95 -11.72 4.57
N ASN A 89 27.77 -11.52 3.98
CA ASN A 89 27.56 -10.47 2.98
C ASN A 89 26.84 -9.23 3.53
N TYR A 90 26.02 -9.36 4.56
CA TYR A 90 25.17 -8.27 5.03
C TYR A 90 24.71 -8.43 6.49
N LYS A 91 24.49 -7.32 7.22
CA LYS A 91 24.17 -7.32 8.66
C LYS A 91 22.92 -8.14 9.03
N TYR A 92 21.98 -8.29 8.09
CA TYR A 92 20.71 -9.02 8.26
C TYR A 92 20.63 -10.29 7.41
N ASP A 93 21.73 -10.69 6.76
CA ASP A 93 21.85 -12.02 6.20
C ASP A 93 22.07 -12.99 7.37
N LEU A 94 21.03 -13.74 7.71
CA LEU A 94 21.05 -14.66 8.84
C LEU A 94 21.00 -16.09 8.33
N SER A 95 21.83 -16.96 8.90
CA SER A 95 21.88 -18.38 8.57
C SER A 95 21.84 -19.23 9.84
N ASN A 96 21.45 -20.49 9.71
CA ASN A 96 21.47 -21.47 10.80
C ASN A 96 20.71 -21.01 12.05
N CYS A 97 19.37 -21.04 11.99
CA CYS A 97 18.55 -20.81 13.18
C CYS A 97 18.60 -22.02 14.12
N ARG A 98 18.94 -21.78 15.39
CA ARG A 98 18.83 -22.76 16.47
C ARG A 98 17.85 -22.25 17.52
N ALA A 99 16.91 -23.09 17.91
CA ALA A 99 15.90 -22.76 18.89
C ALA A 99 15.95 -23.72 20.08
N LEU A 100 15.83 -23.17 21.30
CA LEU A 100 15.71 -23.90 22.55
C LEU A 100 14.47 -23.43 23.28
N TYR A 101 13.57 -24.35 23.63
CA TYR A 101 12.42 -24.07 24.49
C TYR A 101 12.56 -24.82 25.80
N ASP A 102 12.68 -24.08 26.90
CA ASP A 102 12.99 -24.60 28.23
C ASP A 102 14.19 -25.56 28.24
N LYS A 103 15.27 -25.14 27.57
CA LYS A 103 16.53 -25.90 27.35
C LYS A 103 16.40 -27.16 26.47
N GLN A 104 15.22 -27.45 25.91
CA GLN A 104 15.05 -28.52 24.93
C GLN A 104 15.23 -27.99 23.51
N PRO A 105 16.02 -28.67 22.65
CA PRO A 105 16.15 -28.29 21.25
C PRO A 105 14.84 -28.53 20.51
N ILE A 106 14.46 -27.55 19.69
CA ILE A 106 13.29 -27.59 18.82
C ILE A 106 13.70 -27.18 17.40
N GLY A 107 12.89 -27.56 16.40
CA GLY A 107 13.17 -27.20 15.01
C GLY A 107 13.02 -25.69 14.79
N CYS A 108 13.93 -25.11 13.99
CA CYS A 108 13.82 -23.74 13.51
C CYS A 108 14.24 -23.71 12.04
N GLN A 109 13.35 -23.22 11.17
CA GLN A 109 13.58 -23.16 9.72
C GLN A 109 13.21 -21.78 9.16
N GLU A 110 13.90 -21.35 8.11
CA GLU A 110 13.54 -20.14 7.36
C GLU A 110 12.35 -20.47 6.46
N THR A 111 11.30 -19.64 6.51
CA THR A 111 10.08 -19.83 5.71
C THR A 111 9.90 -18.79 4.62
N GLY A 112 10.58 -17.64 4.72
CA GLY A 112 10.46 -16.57 3.74
C GLY A 112 11.17 -15.30 4.16
N GLN A 113 10.92 -14.24 3.40
CA GLN A 113 11.51 -12.91 3.59
C GLN A 113 10.46 -11.85 3.31
N THR A 114 10.59 -10.71 3.97
CA THR A 114 9.65 -9.57 3.89
C THR A 114 10.44 -8.28 3.77
N TYR A 115 9.85 -7.28 3.12
CA TYR A 115 10.50 -6.02 2.72
C TYR A 115 10.70 -4.97 3.83
N ALA A 116 10.59 -5.33 5.11
CA ALA A 116 10.49 -4.36 6.19
C ALA A 116 11.75 -4.32 7.09
N PRO A 117 12.39 -3.15 7.38
CA PRO A 117 12.74 -2.03 6.49
C PRO A 117 14.02 -2.33 5.65
N ILE A 118 14.52 -3.55 5.80
CA ILE A 118 15.69 -4.18 5.20
C ILE A 118 15.26 -5.65 5.07
N LEU A 119 15.48 -6.32 3.93
CA LEU A 119 15.12 -7.74 3.71
C LEU A 119 15.42 -8.57 4.96
N ALA A 120 14.37 -8.95 5.68
CA ALA A 120 14.47 -9.64 6.95
C ALA A 120 13.72 -10.96 6.86
N LYS A 121 14.36 -12.01 7.40
CA LYS A 121 13.89 -13.38 7.30
C LYS A 121 12.73 -13.63 8.27
N MET A 122 11.78 -14.46 7.84
CA MET A 122 10.78 -15.08 8.69
C MET A 122 11.25 -16.48 9.08
N TYR A 123 11.06 -16.84 10.34
CA TYR A 123 11.41 -18.16 10.85
C TYR A 123 10.17 -18.88 11.35
N GLU A 124 10.14 -20.18 11.16
CA GLU A 124 9.16 -21.07 11.75
C GLU A 124 9.84 -21.96 12.77
N VAL A 125 9.22 -22.06 13.94
CA VAL A 125 9.65 -22.94 15.02
C VAL A 125 8.65 -24.09 15.16
N THR A 126 9.15 -25.31 15.10
CA THR A 126 8.36 -26.54 15.19
C THR A 126 8.51 -27.18 16.57
N ASP A 127 7.66 -28.16 16.90
CA ASP A 127 7.81 -29.00 18.10
C ASP A 127 7.73 -28.27 19.45
N LEU A 128 7.13 -27.06 19.48
CA LEU A 128 6.66 -26.49 20.73
C LEU A 128 5.53 -27.38 21.27
N LYS A 129 5.85 -28.25 22.23
CA LYS A 129 4.91 -29.11 22.99
C LYS A 129 3.98 -28.29 23.90
N LEU A 130 3.32 -27.29 23.32
CA LEU A 130 2.30 -26.47 23.96
C LEU A 130 0.99 -27.27 23.99
N THR A 131 0.31 -27.24 25.12
CA THR A 131 -1.06 -27.76 25.21
C THR A 131 -2.01 -26.90 24.36
N PRO A 132 -3.15 -27.45 23.89
CA PRO A 132 -4.13 -26.67 23.14
C PRO A 132 -4.62 -25.40 23.88
N GLN A 133 -4.74 -25.48 25.21
CA GLN A 133 -5.12 -24.35 26.06
C GLN A 133 -4.05 -23.27 26.09
N GLU A 134 -2.78 -23.65 26.23
CA GLU A 134 -1.64 -22.73 26.18
C GLU A 134 -1.54 -22.06 24.81
N LEU A 135 -1.74 -22.81 23.73
CA LEU A 135 -1.75 -22.29 22.36
C LEU A 135 -2.85 -21.24 22.16
N GLN A 136 -4.08 -21.55 22.59
CA GLN A 136 -5.20 -20.62 22.50
C GLN A 136 -4.96 -19.34 23.32
N ALA A 137 -4.35 -19.47 24.50
CA ALA A 137 -3.98 -18.31 25.32
C ALA A 137 -2.91 -17.44 24.64
N VAL A 138 -1.91 -18.03 23.98
CA VAL A 138 -0.92 -17.27 23.19
C VAL A 138 -1.60 -16.61 21.98
N GLN A 139 -2.50 -17.32 21.30
CA GLN A 139 -3.26 -16.78 20.17
C GLN A 139 -4.13 -15.59 20.58
N GLN A 140 -4.81 -15.65 21.72
CA GLN A 140 -5.59 -14.53 22.25
C GLN A 140 -4.70 -13.34 22.65
N LYS A 141 -3.55 -13.61 23.27
CA LYS A 141 -2.60 -12.57 23.67
C LYS A 141 -2.05 -11.80 22.46
N TYR A 142 -1.81 -12.49 21.35
CA TYR A 142 -1.27 -11.92 20.11
C TYR A 142 -2.32 -11.91 18.98
N TRP A 143 -3.60 -11.74 19.32
CA TRP A 143 -4.69 -11.83 18.34
C TRP A 143 -4.53 -10.85 17.18
N GLY A 144 -4.03 -9.64 17.43
CA GLY A 144 -3.93 -8.57 16.43
C GLY A 144 -2.98 -8.93 15.29
N ILE A 145 -1.73 -9.30 15.59
CA ILE A 145 -0.76 -9.72 14.57
C ILE A 145 -1.23 -10.98 13.84
N ASN A 146 -1.79 -11.95 14.58
CA ASN A 146 -2.30 -13.19 13.99
C ASN A 146 -3.45 -12.92 13.01
N THR A 147 -4.39 -12.05 13.39
CA THR A 147 -5.53 -11.69 12.53
C THR A 147 -5.08 -10.89 11.31
N LEU A 148 -4.15 -9.95 11.47
CA LEU A 148 -3.66 -9.09 10.38
C LEU A 148 -2.81 -9.87 9.37
N ILE A 149 -1.93 -10.76 9.81
CA ILE A 149 -1.17 -11.63 8.90
C ILE A 149 -2.11 -12.64 8.23
N GLN A 150 -3.07 -13.23 8.96
CA GLN A 150 -4.06 -14.16 8.37
C GLN A 150 -5.04 -13.50 7.39
N LEU A 151 -5.34 -12.20 7.57
CA LEU A 151 -6.07 -11.42 6.56
C LEU A 151 -5.33 -11.46 5.22
N GLY A 152 -4.00 -11.49 5.25
CA GLY A 152 -3.14 -11.55 4.09
C GLY A 152 -3.00 -10.19 3.40
N GLU A 153 -1.89 -10.05 2.69
CA GLU A 153 -1.52 -8.84 1.94
C GLU A 153 -2.66 -8.37 1.04
N LEU A 154 -3.26 -9.30 0.29
CA LEU A 154 -4.33 -8.99 -0.65
C LEU A 154 -5.50 -8.30 0.06
N ARG A 155 -6.03 -8.84 1.16
CA ARG A 155 -7.18 -8.23 1.87
C ARG A 155 -6.81 -6.91 2.55
N LEU A 156 -5.59 -6.77 3.06
CA LEU A 156 -5.11 -5.49 3.59
C LEU A 156 -5.02 -4.43 2.49
N MET A 157 -4.57 -4.81 1.29
CA MET A 157 -4.61 -3.94 0.10
C MET A 157 -6.05 -3.59 -0.31
N TRP A 158 -7.00 -4.53 -0.20
CA TRP A 158 -8.42 -4.24 -0.47
C TRP A 158 -8.97 -3.17 0.49
N ILE A 159 -8.68 -3.30 1.80
CA ILE A 159 -9.12 -2.35 2.83
C ILE A 159 -8.49 -0.97 2.59
N SER A 160 -7.19 -0.93 2.31
CA SER A 160 -6.49 0.33 2.06
C SER A 160 -6.95 1.03 0.79
N MET A 161 -7.22 0.28 -0.27
CA MET A 161 -7.81 0.80 -1.52
C MET A 161 -9.22 1.36 -1.27
N GLY A 162 -10.04 0.66 -0.47
CA GLY A 162 -11.37 1.14 -0.08
C GLY A 162 -11.31 2.46 0.70
N LEU A 163 -10.41 2.56 1.68
CA LEU A 163 -10.17 3.81 2.43
C LEU A 163 -9.69 4.95 1.53
N SER A 164 -8.80 4.64 0.58
CA SER A 164 -8.27 5.58 -0.40
C SER A 164 -9.36 6.11 -1.33
N LEU A 165 -10.25 5.22 -1.81
CA LEU A 165 -11.36 5.55 -2.68
C LEU A 165 -12.38 6.44 -1.95
N ALA A 166 -12.71 6.11 -0.70
CA ALA A 166 -13.55 6.96 0.13
C ALA A 166 -12.95 8.37 0.34
N ALA A 167 -11.64 8.44 0.56
CA ALA A 167 -10.91 9.72 0.66
C ALA A 167 -11.02 10.53 -0.63
N GLY A 168 -10.82 9.88 -1.77
CA GLY A 168 -10.92 10.50 -3.08
C GLY A 168 -12.30 11.03 -3.39
N LEU A 169 -13.35 10.23 -3.14
CA LEU A 169 -14.74 10.67 -3.31
C LEU A 169 -15.09 11.85 -2.40
N GLY A 170 -14.64 11.80 -1.14
CA GLY A 170 -14.82 12.91 -0.18
C GLY A 170 -14.14 14.19 -0.66
N ALA A 171 -12.88 14.10 -1.08
CA ALA A 171 -12.12 15.23 -1.61
C ALA A 171 -12.77 15.82 -2.87
N ALA A 172 -13.20 14.98 -3.81
CA ALA A 172 -13.90 15.40 -5.02
C ALA A 172 -15.22 16.13 -4.70
N PHE A 173 -16.01 15.60 -3.78
CA PHE A 173 -17.28 16.17 -3.36
C PHE A 173 -17.10 17.52 -2.66
N LEU A 174 -16.10 17.65 -1.78
CA LEU A 174 -15.80 18.91 -1.10
C LEU A 174 -15.28 19.97 -2.06
N ALA A 175 -14.39 19.58 -2.97
CA ALA A 175 -13.84 20.47 -3.98
C ALA A 175 -14.90 20.93 -5.00
N TRP A 176 -15.92 20.10 -5.25
CA TRP A 176 -17.11 20.46 -6.02
C TRP A 176 -17.99 21.50 -5.32
N LEU A 177 -18.26 21.31 -4.02
CA LEU A 177 -19.12 22.20 -3.24
C LEU A 177 -18.44 23.55 -2.92
N HIS A 178 -17.14 23.54 -2.63
CA HIS A 178 -16.40 24.71 -2.17
C HIS A 178 -15.01 24.80 -2.84
N PRO A 179 -14.93 25.30 -4.08
CA PRO A 179 -13.66 25.51 -4.78
C PRO A 179 -12.85 26.68 -4.19
N GLY A 180 -12.37 26.51 -2.96
CA GLY A 180 -11.51 27.46 -2.23
C GLY A 180 -10.02 27.28 -2.53
N LYS A 181 -9.16 28.16 -1.98
CA LYS A 181 -7.69 28.08 -2.16
C LYS A 181 -7.13 26.72 -1.73
N PHE A 182 -7.64 26.16 -0.64
CA PHE A 182 -7.23 24.84 -0.14
C PHE A 182 -7.53 23.71 -1.13
N SER A 183 -8.75 23.67 -1.69
CA SER A 183 -9.13 22.66 -2.70
C SER A 183 -8.24 22.72 -3.95
N LYS A 184 -7.80 23.92 -4.34
CA LYS A 184 -6.89 24.12 -5.48
C LYS A 184 -5.49 23.63 -5.19
N ALA A 185 -4.97 23.85 -3.98
CA ALA A 185 -3.66 23.37 -3.56
C ALA A 185 -3.63 21.83 -3.42
N VAL A 186 -4.64 21.27 -2.78
CA VAL A 186 -4.86 19.81 -2.76
C VAL A 186 -4.96 19.28 -4.19
N ALA A 187 -5.48 20.08 -5.12
CA ALA A 187 -5.57 19.70 -6.52
C ALA A 187 -4.32 19.71 -7.36
N SER A 188 -3.48 20.70 -7.17
CA SER A 188 -2.14 20.63 -7.73
C SER A 188 -1.35 19.44 -7.21
N LEU A 189 -1.43 19.14 -5.90
CA LEU A 189 -0.66 18.05 -5.29
C LEU A 189 -1.09 16.67 -5.78
N ALA A 190 -2.40 16.41 -5.82
CA ALA A 190 -2.96 15.14 -6.28
C ALA A 190 -2.67 14.89 -7.78
N CYS A 191 -2.81 15.90 -8.64
CA CYS A 191 -2.40 15.78 -10.05
C CYS A 191 -0.89 15.53 -10.21
N GLY A 192 -0.07 16.21 -9.42
CA GLY A 192 1.38 16.02 -9.39
C GLY A 192 1.79 14.59 -9.06
N PHE A 193 1.24 14.05 -7.98
CA PHE A 193 1.54 12.69 -7.56
C PHE A 193 1.00 11.64 -8.53
N GLY A 194 -0.18 11.87 -9.10
CA GLY A 194 -0.73 11.01 -10.16
C GLY A 194 0.20 10.92 -11.37
N MET A 195 0.76 12.06 -11.80
CA MET A 195 1.73 12.06 -12.89
C MET A 195 3.10 11.48 -12.52
N TYR A 196 3.55 11.67 -11.28
CA TYR A 196 4.72 10.96 -10.76
C TYR A 196 4.54 9.44 -10.90
N GLN A 197 3.42 8.91 -10.42
CA GLN A 197 3.13 7.47 -10.49
C GLN A 197 3.02 6.96 -11.93
N PHE A 198 2.35 7.71 -12.81
CA PHE A 198 2.26 7.35 -14.22
C PHE A 198 3.64 7.32 -14.87
N ALA A 199 4.45 8.36 -14.68
CA ALA A 199 5.80 8.44 -15.23
C ALA A 199 6.71 7.34 -14.67
N TRP A 200 6.64 7.09 -13.36
CA TRP A 200 7.38 6.02 -12.70
C TRP A 200 6.99 4.64 -13.24
N SER A 201 5.70 4.36 -13.40
CA SER A 201 5.22 3.10 -13.98
C SER A 201 5.67 2.93 -15.43
N LEU A 202 5.68 4.01 -16.21
CA LEU A 202 6.06 3.96 -17.62
C LEU A 202 7.56 3.78 -17.82
N LEU A 203 8.37 4.50 -17.03
CA LEU A 203 9.83 4.41 -17.05
C LEU A 203 10.35 3.15 -16.35
N GLY A 204 9.77 2.79 -15.20
CA GLY A 204 10.16 1.64 -14.37
C GLY A 204 9.80 0.28 -14.97
N ARG A 205 8.86 0.22 -15.93
CA ARG A 205 8.56 -1.01 -16.69
C ARG A 205 9.57 -1.33 -17.79
N VAL A 206 10.46 -0.39 -18.12
CA VAL A 206 11.54 -0.66 -19.08
C VAL A 206 12.53 -1.59 -18.39
N GLN A 207 12.63 -2.82 -18.90
CA GLN A 207 13.57 -3.82 -18.38
C GLN A 207 15.00 -3.31 -18.49
N TYR A 208 15.78 -3.52 -17.44
CA TYR A 208 17.16 -3.04 -17.35
C TYR A 208 18.04 -3.53 -18.51
N ASP A 209 17.78 -4.73 -19.02
CA ASP A 209 18.46 -5.36 -20.15
C ASP A 209 18.35 -4.56 -21.46
N VAL A 210 17.33 -3.70 -21.58
CA VAL A 210 17.12 -2.83 -22.75
C VAL A 210 18.04 -1.61 -22.70
N VAL A 211 18.46 -1.18 -21.51
CA VAL A 211 19.23 0.07 -21.29
C VAL A 211 20.72 -0.18 -21.05
N THR A 212 21.10 -1.39 -20.66
CA THR A 212 22.49 -1.83 -20.48
C THR A 212 23.38 -1.62 -21.72
N PRO A 213 22.90 -1.86 -22.97
CA PRO A 213 23.69 -1.64 -24.18
C PRO A 213 24.11 -0.18 -24.41
N TYR A 214 23.48 0.77 -23.74
CA TYR A 214 23.78 2.20 -23.83
C TYR A 214 24.76 2.68 -22.74
N GLY A 215 25.36 1.76 -21.98
CA GLY A 215 26.34 2.08 -20.94
C GLY A 215 25.74 2.65 -19.64
N ILE A 216 24.44 2.44 -19.40
CA ILE A 216 23.74 2.93 -18.21
C ILE A 216 23.78 1.86 -17.11
N THR A 217 24.36 2.20 -15.95
CA THR A 217 24.40 1.34 -14.75
C THR A 217 23.04 1.25 -14.06
N PRO A 218 22.76 0.22 -13.23
CA PRO A 218 21.47 0.08 -12.53
C PRO A 218 21.14 1.28 -11.65
N ASP A 219 22.14 1.79 -10.91
CA ASP A 219 22.00 2.95 -10.03
C ASP A 219 21.67 4.23 -10.82
N ASN A 220 22.30 4.40 -11.99
CA ASN A 220 22.02 5.55 -12.86
C ASN A 220 20.62 5.44 -13.48
N TRP A 221 20.17 4.23 -13.83
CA TRP A 221 18.84 4.00 -14.37
C TRP A 221 17.76 4.28 -13.32
N ASP A 222 17.92 3.79 -12.09
CA ASP A 222 17.00 4.06 -10.99
C ASP A 222 16.89 5.57 -10.70
N TRP A 223 18.03 6.28 -10.73
CA TRP A 223 18.03 7.74 -10.58
C TRP A 223 17.30 8.46 -11.72
N VAL A 224 17.43 7.99 -12.97
CA VAL A 224 16.72 8.54 -14.13
C VAL A 224 15.21 8.27 -14.04
N VAL A 225 14.80 7.06 -13.65
CA VAL A 225 13.39 6.68 -13.48
C VAL A 225 12.75 7.51 -12.36
N ASN A 226 13.37 7.51 -11.17
CA ASN A 226 12.84 8.23 -10.01
C ASN A 226 12.94 9.74 -10.19
N GLY A 227 14.08 10.26 -10.64
CA GLY A 227 14.30 11.69 -10.88
C GLY A 227 13.40 12.24 -11.99
N GLY A 228 13.26 11.51 -13.10
CA GLY A 228 12.36 11.87 -14.19
C GLY A 228 10.89 11.89 -13.76
N ALA A 229 10.46 10.86 -13.03
CA ALA A 229 9.11 10.81 -12.48
C ALA A 229 8.84 11.95 -11.49
N ILE A 230 9.78 12.24 -10.58
CA ILE A 230 9.67 13.35 -9.63
C ILE A 230 9.58 14.70 -10.37
N GLY A 231 10.44 14.91 -11.37
CA GLY A 231 10.45 16.13 -12.18
C GLY A 231 9.11 16.36 -12.89
N ILE A 232 8.56 15.32 -13.51
CA ILE A 232 7.24 15.36 -14.16
C ILE A 232 6.13 15.63 -13.14
N GLY A 233 6.19 14.98 -11.97
CA GLY A 233 5.25 15.20 -10.88
C GLY A 233 5.25 16.64 -10.39
N ILE A 234 6.41 17.18 -10.03
CA ILE A 234 6.59 18.57 -9.58
C ILE A 234 6.15 19.57 -10.65
N GLY A 235 6.56 19.36 -11.91
CA GLY A 235 6.14 20.19 -13.03
C GLY A 235 4.60 20.22 -13.15
N THR A 236 3.95 19.08 -12.98
CA THR A 236 2.49 18.96 -13.01
C THR A 236 1.83 19.69 -11.84
N ILE A 237 2.41 19.68 -10.62
CA ILE A 237 1.93 20.47 -9.47
C ILE A 237 1.90 21.95 -9.85
N PHE A 238 3.03 22.49 -10.33
CA PHE A 238 3.17 23.91 -10.63
C PHE A 238 2.27 24.35 -11.79
N VAL A 239 2.22 23.56 -12.86
CA VAL A 239 1.32 23.81 -13.99
C VAL A 239 -0.13 23.81 -13.49
N THR A 240 -0.57 22.77 -12.78
CA THR A 240 -1.97 22.70 -12.29
C THR A 240 -2.31 23.84 -11.32
N ALA A 241 -1.39 24.20 -10.41
CA ALA A 241 -1.54 25.33 -9.50
C ALA A 241 -1.72 26.65 -10.26
N PHE A 242 -0.84 26.94 -11.22
CA PHE A 242 -0.88 28.15 -12.04
C PHE A 242 -2.22 28.28 -12.79
N LEU A 243 -2.76 27.15 -13.25
CA LEU A 243 -4.01 27.06 -14.01
C LEU A 243 -5.27 27.23 -13.16
N LEU A 244 -5.23 26.75 -11.92
CA LEU A 244 -6.33 26.94 -10.96
C LEU A 244 -6.37 28.39 -10.42
N TRP A 245 -5.23 29.07 -10.40
CA TRP A 245 -5.11 30.45 -9.91
C TRP A 245 -5.29 31.54 -10.98
N ARG A 246 -4.91 31.31 -12.25
CA ARG A 246 -5.01 32.31 -13.33
C ARG A 246 -6.23 32.07 -14.25
N SER A 247 -6.60 33.03 -15.10
CA SER A 247 -7.50 32.75 -16.24
C SER A 247 -6.71 32.00 -17.30
N SER A 248 -7.31 30.97 -17.92
CA SER A 248 -6.58 30.00 -18.76
C SER A 248 -6.73 30.35 -20.24
N ASN A 249 -5.65 30.27 -21.02
CA ASN A 249 -5.71 30.38 -22.48
C ASN A 249 -6.21 29.07 -23.13
N ARG A 250 -6.65 29.13 -24.39
CA ARG A 250 -7.18 27.96 -25.16
C ARG A 250 -6.22 26.77 -25.22
N PHE A 251 -4.92 27.00 -25.41
CA PHE A 251 -3.92 25.93 -25.51
C PHE A 251 -3.78 25.14 -24.20
N ILE A 252 -3.66 25.88 -23.11
CA ILE A 252 -3.64 25.38 -21.74
C ILE A 252 -4.89 24.54 -21.42
N ARG A 253 -6.05 24.92 -21.95
CA ARG A 253 -7.31 24.22 -21.77
C ARG A 253 -7.28 22.81 -22.38
N ILE A 254 -6.71 22.69 -23.57
CA ILE A 254 -6.56 21.42 -24.28
C ILE A 254 -5.61 20.50 -23.50
N LEU A 255 -4.47 21.04 -23.07
CA LEU A 255 -3.47 20.30 -22.30
C LEU A 255 -4.03 19.77 -20.96
N ILE A 256 -4.79 20.61 -20.24
CA ILE A 256 -5.54 20.18 -19.06
C ILE A 256 -6.50 19.04 -19.43
N SER A 257 -7.30 19.21 -20.48
CA SER A 257 -8.32 18.22 -20.84
C SER A 257 -7.70 16.84 -21.06
N VAL A 258 -6.54 16.79 -21.71
CA VAL A 258 -5.79 15.55 -21.94
C VAL A 258 -5.28 14.95 -20.62
N ILE A 259 -4.59 15.72 -19.77
CA ILE A 259 -4.05 15.23 -18.49
C ILE A 259 -5.17 14.70 -17.58
N THR A 260 -6.27 15.46 -17.53
CA THR A 260 -7.43 15.14 -16.70
C THR A 260 -8.12 13.86 -17.18
N SER A 261 -8.21 13.67 -18.50
CA SER A 261 -8.74 12.44 -19.11
C SER A 261 -7.87 11.22 -18.85
N ILE A 262 -6.55 11.36 -18.86
CA ILE A 262 -5.62 10.28 -18.47
C ILE A 262 -5.85 9.88 -17.01
N GLY A 263 -6.05 10.86 -16.11
CA GLY A 263 -6.40 10.58 -14.71
C GLY A 263 -7.72 9.82 -14.56
N ILE A 264 -8.78 10.22 -15.29
CA ILE A 264 -10.08 9.52 -15.28
C ILE A 264 -9.97 8.11 -15.86
N PHE A 265 -9.19 7.92 -16.93
CA PHE A 265 -8.88 6.59 -17.44
C PHE A 265 -8.29 5.72 -16.33
N SER A 266 -7.25 6.21 -15.64
CA SER A 266 -6.51 5.42 -14.65
C SER A 266 -7.35 4.91 -13.49
N LEU A 267 -8.38 5.64 -13.00
CA LEU A 267 -9.29 5.04 -12.00
C LEU A 267 -10.67 4.63 -12.43
N CYS A 268 -11.14 4.93 -13.64
CA CYS A 268 -12.13 3.99 -14.20
C CYS A 268 -11.50 2.59 -14.25
N TRP A 269 -10.24 2.52 -14.70
CA TRP A 269 -9.50 1.27 -14.77
C TRP A 269 -9.31 0.62 -13.40
N LEU A 270 -8.65 1.32 -12.47
CA LEU A 270 -8.40 0.78 -11.12
C LEU A 270 -9.70 0.47 -10.34
N SER A 271 -10.71 1.34 -10.41
CA SER A 271 -11.97 1.12 -9.67
C SER A 271 -12.77 -0.03 -10.26
N LEU A 272 -12.80 -0.18 -11.59
CA LEU A 272 -13.48 -1.30 -12.20
C LEU A 272 -12.76 -2.62 -11.94
N ILE A 273 -11.42 -2.65 -11.94
CA ILE A 273 -10.64 -3.81 -11.49
C ILE A 273 -11.00 -4.16 -10.04
N TRP A 274 -11.07 -3.15 -9.16
CA TRP A 274 -11.44 -3.34 -7.76
C TRP A 274 -12.85 -3.93 -7.61
N ILE A 275 -13.84 -3.32 -8.25
CA ILE A 275 -15.23 -3.79 -8.22
C ILE A 275 -15.30 -5.23 -8.75
N PHE A 276 -14.67 -5.50 -9.89
CA PHE A 276 -14.69 -6.81 -10.54
C PHE A 276 -14.09 -7.89 -9.65
N ASN A 277 -12.90 -7.65 -9.09
CA ASN A 277 -12.23 -8.60 -8.21
C ASN A 277 -12.98 -8.76 -6.86
N SER A 278 -13.54 -7.69 -6.30
CA SER A 278 -14.36 -7.77 -5.07
C SER A 278 -15.62 -8.61 -5.28
N LEU A 279 -16.34 -8.38 -6.39
CA LEU A 279 -17.48 -9.20 -6.79
C LEU A 279 -17.07 -10.65 -7.00
N SER A 280 -15.95 -10.90 -7.69
CA SER A 280 -15.45 -12.27 -7.90
C SER A 280 -15.18 -13.00 -6.58
N SER A 281 -14.60 -12.31 -5.59
CA SER A 281 -14.32 -12.88 -4.27
C SER A 281 -15.58 -13.17 -3.46
N LEU A 282 -16.67 -12.42 -3.68
CA LEU A 282 -17.97 -12.63 -3.06
C LEU A 282 -18.76 -13.80 -3.70
N PHE A 283 -18.54 -14.07 -4.98
CA PHE A 283 -19.23 -15.12 -5.74
C PHE A 283 -18.48 -16.46 -5.83
N ASN A 284 -17.37 -16.61 -5.09
CA ASN A 284 -16.57 -17.85 -4.97
C ASN A 284 -17.33 -19.07 -4.38
N SER A 285 -18.64 -18.99 -4.18
CA SER A 285 -19.52 -20.08 -3.77
C SER A 285 -20.39 -20.63 -4.92
N THR A 286 -20.26 -20.11 -6.13
CA THR A 286 -20.93 -20.65 -7.32
C THR A 286 -19.95 -20.73 -8.47
N GLU A 287 -19.85 -21.90 -9.10
CA GLU A 287 -19.05 -22.22 -10.29
C GLU A 287 -19.46 -21.39 -11.53
N ILE A 288 -19.40 -20.07 -11.44
CA ILE A 288 -19.53 -19.20 -12.59
C ILE A 288 -18.12 -19.00 -13.14
N LEU A 289 -17.85 -19.82 -14.15
CA LEU A 289 -16.66 -19.85 -14.99
C LEU A 289 -16.37 -18.46 -15.59
N PHE A 290 -15.60 -17.61 -14.92
CA PHE A 290 -15.03 -16.42 -15.55
C PHE A 290 -13.55 -16.20 -15.21
N PRO A 291 -12.65 -16.90 -15.90
CA PRO A 291 -11.29 -16.44 -16.13
C PRO A 291 -11.16 -16.12 -17.62
N ASN A 292 -11.83 -15.08 -18.11
CA ASN A 292 -11.47 -14.58 -19.43
C ASN A 292 -10.56 -13.37 -19.21
N GLU A 293 -9.25 -13.61 -19.23
CA GLU A 293 -8.21 -12.56 -19.27
C GLU A 293 -8.57 -11.49 -20.30
N TYR A 294 -9.35 -11.84 -21.34
CA TYR A 294 -9.93 -10.94 -22.32
C TYR A 294 -10.79 -9.78 -21.75
N LEU A 295 -11.60 -10.04 -20.71
CA LEU A 295 -12.45 -9.01 -20.10
C LEU A 295 -11.61 -7.99 -19.32
N THR A 296 -10.62 -8.46 -18.57
CA THR A 296 -9.72 -7.57 -17.82
C THR A 296 -8.74 -6.85 -18.74
N THR A 297 -8.20 -7.50 -19.77
CA THR A 297 -7.21 -6.89 -20.69
C THR A 297 -7.79 -5.95 -21.72
N TRP A 298 -9.02 -6.17 -22.23
CA TRP A 298 -9.56 -5.39 -23.35
C TRP A 298 -10.86 -4.65 -23.07
N PHE A 299 -11.71 -5.15 -22.17
CA PHE A 299 -13.02 -4.54 -21.92
C PHE A 299 -12.97 -3.41 -20.88
N LEU A 300 -12.31 -3.68 -19.75
CA LEU A 300 -12.06 -2.68 -18.70
C LEU A 300 -11.31 -1.42 -19.18
N PRO A 301 -10.27 -1.49 -20.05
CA PRO A 301 -9.57 -0.30 -20.52
C PRO A 301 -10.39 0.41 -21.59
N ALA A 302 -11.17 -0.31 -22.41
CA ALA A 302 -12.07 0.29 -23.39
C ALA A 302 -13.14 1.16 -22.72
N ILE A 303 -13.78 0.66 -21.64
CA ILE A 303 -14.73 1.46 -20.86
C ILE A 303 -14.04 2.71 -20.28
N SER A 304 -12.87 2.51 -19.68
CA SER A 304 -12.08 3.60 -19.09
C SER A 304 -11.68 4.65 -20.13
N PHE A 305 -11.38 4.22 -21.36
CA PHE A 305 -11.04 5.07 -22.49
C PHE A 305 -12.23 5.89 -22.99
N VAL A 306 -13.42 5.28 -23.04
CA VAL A 306 -14.66 6.00 -23.36
C VAL A 306 -14.93 7.11 -22.33
N PHE A 307 -14.79 6.82 -21.04
CA PHE A 307 -14.93 7.85 -19.99
C PHE A 307 -13.89 8.96 -20.11
N ALA A 308 -12.65 8.62 -20.47
CA ALA A 308 -11.58 9.58 -20.70
C ALA A 308 -11.86 10.49 -21.91
N ILE A 309 -12.34 9.94 -23.02
CA ILE A 309 -12.69 10.73 -24.22
C ILE A 309 -13.87 11.66 -23.93
N ILE A 310 -14.95 11.14 -23.32
CA ILE A 310 -16.13 11.93 -22.97
C ILE A 310 -15.71 13.10 -22.06
N THR A 311 -14.82 12.84 -21.13
CA THR A 311 -14.24 13.85 -20.25
C THR A 311 -13.46 14.91 -21.02
N ALA A 312 -12.60 14.52 -21.96
CA ALA A 312 -11.80 15.45 -22.75
C ALA A 312 -12.69 16.40 -23.55
N ILE A 313 -13.72 15.85 -24.19
CA ILE A 313 -14.69 16.58 -25.01
C ILE A 313 -15.48 17.56 -24.13
N LEU A 314 -16.02 17.11 -23.00
CA LEU A 314 -16.80 17.95 -22.09
C LEU A 314 -15.98 19.09 -21.49
N LEU A 315 -14.72 18.84 -21.15
CA LEU A 315 -13.79 19.86 -20.65
C LEU A 315 -13.43 20.91 -21.70
N CYS A 316 -13.26 20.49 -22.95
CA CYS A 316 -12.92 21.39 -24.04
C CYS A 316 -14.08 22.34 -24.39
N LEU A 317 -15.32 21.84 -24.31
CA LEU A 317 -16.55 22.56 -24.70
C LEU A 317 -17.14 23.48 -23.62
N ARG A 318 -16.82 23.30 -22.33
CA ARG A 318 -17.46 24.02 -21.22
C ARG A 318 -16.83 25.39 -20.89
N THR A 319 -17.30 26.14 -19.90
CA THR A 319 -16.81 27.49 -19.50
C THR A 319 -15.65 27.43 -18.49
N HIS A 320 -14.93 28.54 -18.25
CA HIS A 320 -13.77 28.57 -17.32
C HIS A 320 -14.09 28.11 -15.89
N GLU A 321 -15.28 28.43 -15.37
CA GLU A 321 -15.69 28.00 -14.03
C GLU A 321 -15.98 26.51 -13.96
N SER A 322 -16.62 25.95 -14.98
CA SER A 322 -16.95 24.52 -15.01
C SER A 322 -15.70 23.66 -15.19
N LEU A 323 -14.68 24.19 -15.85
CA LEU A 323 -13.35 23.57 -15.94
C LEU A 323 -12.63 23.53 -14.60
N LYS A 324 -12.72 24.61 -13.80
CA LYS A 324 -12.18 24.64 -12.43
C LYS A 324 -12.91 23.67 -11.51
N LYS A 325 -14.24 23.58 -11.61
CA LYS A 325 -15.05 22.60 -10.84
C LYS A 325 -14.74 21.16 -11.24
N PHE A 326 -14.53 20.90 -12.52
CA PHE A 326 -14.18 19.58 -13.02
C PHE A 326 -12.77 19.16 -12.61
N LEU A 327 -11.78 20.05 -12.73
CA LEU A 327 -10.42 19.82 -12.22
C LEU A 327 -10.42 19.50 -10.73
N CYS A 328 -11.21 20.25 -9.95
CA CYS A 328 -11.43 19.98 -8.52
C CYS A 328 -12.08 18.61 -8.26
N LEU A 329 -12.97 18.14 -9.13
CA LEU A 329 -13.64 16.83 -9.00
C LEU A 329 -12.73 15.67 -9.40
N VAL A 330 -11.99 15.81 -10.51
CA VAL A 330 -10.96 14.83 -10.90
C VAL A 330 -9.89 14.72 -9.85
N ASN A 331 -9.75 15.72 -9.01
CA ASN A 331 -8.75 15.69 -7.99
C ASN A 331 -8.92 14.65 -6.89
N GLY A 332 -10.15 14.16 -6.69
CA GLY A 332 -10.38 12.99 -5.84
C GLY A 332 -9.53 11.79 -6.27
N ILE A 333 -9.20 11.71 -7.56
CA ILE A 333 -8.48 10.62 -8.18
C ILE A 333 -7.03 10.57 -7.72
N GLY A 334 -6.33 11.71 -7.77
CA GLY A 334 -4.97 11.78 -7.29
C GLY A 334 -4.89 11.58 -5.77
N VAL A 335 -5.95 11.92 -5.03
CA VAL A 335 -6.07 11.59 -3.59
C VAL A 335 -6.19 10.07 -3.37
N VAL A 336 -6.95 9.34 -4.20
CA VAL A 336 -6.98 7.86 -4.14
C VAL A 336 -5.57 7.33 -4.36
N ALA A 337 -4.92 7.71 -5.45
CA ALA A 337 -3.59 7.20 -5.80
C ALA A 337 -2.53 7.51 -4.71
N LEU A 338 -2.55 8.72 -4.15
CA LEU A 338 -1.71 9.12 -3.01
C LEU A 338 -1.94 8.24 -1.80
N ALA A 339 -3.19 8.09 -1.38
CA ALA A 339 -3.54 7.33 -0.20
C ALA A 339 -3.20 5.84 -0.38
N THR A 340 -3.45 5.27 -1.56
CA THR A 340 -3.16 3.86 -1.85
C THR A 340 -1.65 3.60 -1.79
N ASN A 341 -0.83 4.45 -2.42
CA ASN A 341 0.62 4.30 -2.35
C ASN A 341 1.17 4.50 -0.94
N PHE A 342 0.64 5.47 -0.19
CA PHE A 342 0.99 5.63 1.21
C PHE A 342 0.70 4.35 2.02
N PHE A 343 -0.49 3.76 1.84
CA PHE A 343 -0.82 2.51 2.53
C PHE A 343 0.05 1.32 2.08
N VAL A 344 0.39 1.20 0.79
CA VAL A 344 1.31 0.16 0.31
C VAL A 344 2.67 0.32 0.98
N LEU A 345 3.23 1.54 1.00
CA LEU A 345 4.49 1.81 1.70
C LEU A 345 4.40 1.52 3.21
N VAL A 346 3.26 1.80 3.84
CA VAL A 346 3.03 1.45 5.25
C VAL A 346 2.97 -0.07 5.44
N LEU A 347 2.26 -0.80 4.59
CA LEU A 347 2.16 -2.26 4.69
C LEU A 347 3.52 -2.93 4.47
N LEU A 348 4.28 -2.48 3.47
CA LEU A 348 5.65 -2.90 3.21
C LEU A 348 6.56 -2.58 4.40
N GLY A 349 6.55 -1.32 4.88
CA GLY A 349 7.42 -0.89 5.99
C GLY A 349 7.11 -1.56 7.33
N LEU A 350 5.88 -2.04 7.53
CA LEU A 350 5.46 -2.76 8.74
C LEU A 350 5.62 -4.28 8.63
N GLY A 351 5.91 -4.82 7.44
CA GLY A 351 6.12 -6.26 7.21
C GLY A 351 4.83 -7.07 7.04
N TYR A 352 3.77 -6.45 6.54
CA TYR A 352 2.50 -7.12 6.19
C TYR A 352 2.39 -7.50 4.71
N ALA A 353 3.34 -7.04 3.90
CA ALA A 353 3.39 -7.25 2.45
C ALA A 353 4.81 -7.67 2.05
N ASP A 354 4.89 -8.52 1.02
CA ASP A 354 6.13 -9.01 0.41
C ASP A 354 6.38 -8.38 -0.96
#